data_AF-A0A9P7KLF7-F1
#
_entry.id   AF-A0A9P7KLF7-F1
#
_cell.length_a   1.000
_cell.length_b   1.000
_cell.length_c   1.000
_cell.angle_alpha   90.00
_cell.angle_beta   90.00
_cell.angle_gamma   90.00
#
_symmetry.space_group_name_H-M   'P 1'
#
loop_
_entity.id
_entity.type
_entity.pdbx_description
1 polymer ?
#
loop_
_entity_poly.entity_id
_entity_poly.type
_entity_poly.pdbx_seq_one_letter_code
_entity_poly.pdbx_strand_id
1 'polypeptide(L)'
;MSVTVISPAPATVENISFECTLPIEEPAIKRITKPLPFADNIVENLAWASAFIDRAAHLTEQDYEALKDRLHAAIDTIGNDAIEMTLLRQQLHSQSHLVQQLESTVAGQEKTKHELEQRLAKSRASALKTERDLTNRLQGVERALRQSKTAESRLKSKLDKTLLEEHERWQREAEHDREDHAALDSVHDSLQKALQEKAALQAELDEKSQLLTLTQHDLNVAQEAMETCKNNCAAKDAQITALTDQLVMANRTNTDLSASLDSKRAQLSSKEQEVAALAESLSQANSNLSDANQTITEKTSAIATLEASLGGAQEERDQKLKLLDDLQKSTQDTQKALQDKIDELSAHDLQDHERLEAANEAKRLSEESIRDLQSKVEAANAHDADVQRRLQAEAEAKQAAEAELARVKLQLEEASKPKLPNTVTLSNPIPIVGSLGGASDNFDDIFYPVVCSFPVTIYGHSSTNIFVSINGLLSLDTGDRSYTYKPLPARDVSLPAYTLLPFWCDLYIYKGTPQGIYYEITGQAPSRSLCVEWYVSRYGDSTQYYHFLVILEEARPNIVTYKYFEALDKGAQCTIGAQGPNGAQQWSYNQAKALPGIQVVIDTGSGSVTQSTFPISN
;
A
#
# COMPACT_ATOMS: atom_id res chain seq x y z
N MET A 1 44.83 -3.54 -83.55
CA MET A 1 45.54 -4.54 -84.39
C MET A 1 45.22 -4.23 -85.85
N SER A 2 46.15 -4.50 -86.76
CA SER A 2 46.00 -4.15 -88.19
C SER A 2 44.92 -4.99 -88.87
N VAL A 3 44.07 -4.37 -89.68
CA VAL A 3 43.08 -5.06 -90.51
C VAL A 3 43.69 -5.31 -91.89
N THR A 4 44.05 -6.55 -92.18
CA THR A 4 44.54 -6.97 -93.50
C THR A 4 43.38 -6.95 -94.49
N VAL A 5 43.38 -6.01 -95.43
CA VAL A 5 42.41 -5.98 -96.54
C VAL A 5 42.82 -7.03 -97.57
N ILE A 6 42.01 -8.07 -97.73
CA ILE A 6 42.16 -9.07 -98.80
C ILE A 6 41.13 -8.75 -99.88
N SER A 7 41.57 -8.12 -100.97
CA SER A 7 40.77 -7.98 -102.18
C SER A 7 40.72 -9.32 -102.93
N PRO A 8 39.57 -9.71 -103.51
CA PRO A 8 39.52 -10.86 -104.42
C PRO A 8 40.28 -10.56 -105.71
N ALA A 9 40.86 -11.59 -106.33
CA ALA A 9 41.50 -11.47 -107.63
C ALA A 9 40.47 -11.13 -108.74
N PRO A 10 40.86 -10.39 -109.79
CA PRO A 10 39.97 -10.10 -110.92
C PRO A 10 39.64 -11.39 -111.68
N ALA A 11 38.40 -11.52 -112.14
CA ALA A 11 37.98 -12.64 -112.97
C ALA A 11 38.62 -12.54 -114.37
N THR A 12 39.34 -13.57 -114.78
CA THR A 12 39.80 -13.76 -116.16
C THR A 12 38.61 -14.08 -117.06
N VAL A 13 38.24 -13.15 -117.94
CA VAL A 13 37.22 -13.38 -118.97
C VAL A 13 37.89 -14.05 -120.17
N GLU A 14 37.65 -15.34 -120.36
CA GLU A 14 37.97 -16.01 -121.62
C GLU A 14 36.91 -15.63 -122.67
N ASN A 15 37.29 -14.77 -123.62
CA ASN A 15 36.47 -14.50 -124.80
C ASN A 15 36.54 -15.69 -125.77
N ILE A 16 35.61 -16.64 -125.62
CA ILE A 16 35.42 -17.73 -126.59
C ILE A 16 34.71 -17.18 -127.83
N SER A 17 35.48 -16.80 -128.85
CA SER A 17 34.97 -16.36 -130.15
C SER A 17 34.68 -17.55 -131.06
N PHE A 18 33.41 -17.79 -131.40
CA PHE A 18 33.02 -18.76 -132.42
C PHE A 18 33.12 -18.14 -133.82
N GLU A 19 34.10 -18.59 -134.61
CA GLU A 19 34.32 -18.13 -135.98
C GLU A 19 33.41 -18.89 -136.96
N CYS A 20 32.18 -18.38 -137.14
CA CYS A 20 31.20 -18.96 -138.06
C CYS A 20 31.49 -18.57 -139.52
N THR A 21 32.25 -19.40 -140.23
CA THR A 21 32.50 -19.21 -141.68
C THR A 21 31.27 -19.61 -142.50
N LEU A 22 30.88 -18.74 -143.44
CA LEU A 22 29.82 -19.03 -144.41
C LEU A 22 30.31 -20.02 -145.48
N PRO A 23 29.42 -20.82 -146.09
CA PRO A 23 29.78 -21.67 -147.22
C PRO A 23 30.36 -20.83 -148.38
N ILE A 24 31.54 -21.22 -148.85
CA ILE A 24 32.22 -20.58 -149.98
C ILE A 24 31.55 -21.02 -151.28
N GLU A 25 31.33 -20.10 -152.22
CA GLU A 25 30.65 -20.41 -153.51
C GLU A 25 31.49 -21.30 -154.45
N GLU A 26 32.79 -21.49 -154.18
CA GLU A 26 33.64 -22.37 -155.00
C GLU A 26 33.52 -23.85 -154.59
N PRO A 27 33.10 -24.76 -155.49
CA PRO A 27 33.02 -26.18 -155.18
C PRO A 27 34.42 -26.80 -155.07
N ALA A 28 34.65 -27.56 -153.99
CA ALA A 28 35.93 -28.23 -153.68
C ALA A 28 36.40 -29.27 -154.72
N ILE A 29 35.58 -29.57 -155.74
CA ILE A 29 35.94 -30.41 -156.89
C ILE A 29 35.89 -29.55 -158.16
N LYS A 30 37.05 -29.27 -158.76
CA LYS A 30 37.16 -28.51 -160.01
C LYS A 30 36.44 -29.24 -161.14
N ARG A 31 35.31 -28.69 -161.61
CA ARG A 31 34.65 -29.15 -162.84
C ARG A 31 35.58 -28.94 -164.03
N ILE A 32 35.76 -29.98 -164.85
CA ILE A 32 36.51 -29.87 -166.11
C ILE A 32 35.63 -29.10 -167.11
N THR A 33 35.93 -27.82 -167.30
CA THR A 33 35.23 -26.93 -168.25
C THR A 33 35.90 -26.88 -169.63
N LYS A 34 36.93 -27.69 -169.87
CA LYS A 34 37.44 -27.95 -171.22
C LYS A 34 36.42 -28.83 -171.98
N PRO A 35 36.15 -28.58 -173.27
CA PRO A 35 35.34 -29.50 -174.07
C PRO A 35 36.01 -30.89 -174.10
N LEU A 36 35.18 -31.94 -174.09
CA LEU A 36 35.64 -33.30 -174.34
C LEU A 36 36.15 -33.40 -175.80
N PRO A 37 37.19 -34.20 -176.09
CA PRO A 37 37.88 -34.22 -177.37
C PRO A 37 37.12 -35.02 -178.45
N PHE A 38 35.83 -34.75 -178.61
CA PHE A 38 35.07 -35.16 -179.79
C PHE A 38 35.35 -34.15 -180.90
N ALA A 39 35.97 -34.59 -181.98
CA ALA A 39 36.31 -33.72 -183.09
C ALA A 39 35.03 -33.28 -183.83
N ASP A 40 35.07 -32.14 -184.51
CA ASP A 40 34.03 -31.71 -185.47
C ASP A 40 33.95 -32.64 -186.70
N ASN A 41 34.84 -33.63 -186.78
CA ASN A 41 34.98 -34.65 -187.79
C ASN A 41 34.25 -35.95 -187.38
N ILE A 42 33.19 -36.29 -188.12
CA ILE A 42 32.38 -37.49 -187.85
C ILE A 42 33.18 -38.80 -188.06
N VAL A 43 34.24 -38.79 -188.88
CA VAL A 43 35.09 -39.96 -189.15
C VAL A 43 36.00 -40.26 -187.97
N GLU A 44 36.53 -39.25 -187.29
CA GLU A 44 37.32 -39.45 -186.05
C GLU A 44 36.44 -39.98 -184.92
N ASN A 45 35.24 -39.44 -184.72
CA ASN A 45 34.33 -39.94 -183.68
C ASN A 45 33.92 -41.41 -183.94
N LEU A 46 33.75 -41.81 -185.21
CA LEU A 46 33.55 -43.22 -185.59
C LEU A 46 34.80 -44.08 -185.36
N ALA A 47 36.01 -43.56 -185.60
CA ALA A 47 37.25 -44.28 -185.33
C ALA A 47 37.49 -44.50 -183.82
N TRP A 48 37.21 -43.50 -182.98
CA TRP A 48 37.24 -43.64 -181.52
C TRP A 48 36.17 -44.60 -181.00
N ALA A 49 34.97 -44.59 -181.59
CA ALA A 49 33.93 -45.56 -181.27
C ALA A 49 34.33 -47.00 -181.65
N SER A 50 34.93 -47.22 -182.82
CA SER A 50 35.48 -48.52 -183.21
C SER A 50 36.55 -48.97 -182.23
N ALA A 51 37.56 -48.13 -181.95
CA ALA A 51 38.64 -48.46 -181.04
C ALA A 51 38.17 -48.77 -179.60
N PHE A 52 37.05 -48.18 -179.15
CA PHE A 52 36.43 -48.54 -177.88
C PHE A 52 35.70 -49.90 -177.96
N ILE A 53 34.97 -50.17 -179.04
CA ILE A 53 34.27 -51.44 -179.26
C ILE A 53 35.26 -52.60 -179.43
N ASP A 54 36.32 -52.43 -180.23
CA ASP A 54 37.39 -53.42 -180.43
C ASP A 54 38.13 -53.70 -179.12
N ARG A 55 38.33 -52.68 -178.26
CA ARG A 55 38.95 -52.84 -176.94
C ARG A 55 38.01 -53.48 -175.91
N ALA A 56 36.69 -53.25 -176.01
CA ALA A 56 35.69 -53.95 -175.20
C ALA A 56 35.53 -55.42 -175.63
N ALA A 57 35.64 -55.71 -176.93
CA ALA A 57 35.63 -57.08 -177.47
C ALA A 57 36.88 -57.91 -177.12
N HIS A 58 37.95 -57.25 -176.66
CA HIS A 58 39.18 -57.87 -176.17
C HIS A 58 39.27 -58.04 -174.64
N LEU A 59 38.23 -57.68 -173.88
CA LEU A 59 38.17 -58.01 -172.45
C LEU A 59 38.05 -59.53 -172.27
N THR A 60 38.97 -60.12 -171.51
CA THR A 60 38.94 -61.55 -171.24
C THR A 60 38.00 -61.86 -170.07
N GLU A 61 37.53 -63.10 -169.98
CA GLU A 61 36.66 -63.57 -168.88
C GLU A 61 37.29 -63.32 -167.49
N GLN A 62 38.63 -63.31 -167.42
CA GLN A 62 39.41 -63.04 -166.22
C GLN A 62 39.41 -61.56 -165.79
N ASP A 63 39.25 -60.62 -166.73
CA ASP A 63 39.15 -59.18 -166.44
C ASP A 63 37.77 -58.81 -165.84
N TYR A 64 36.72 -59.54 -166.21
CA TYR A 64 35.36 -59.28 -165.75
C TYR A 64 35.18 -59.62 -164.26
N GLU A 65 35.74 -60.75 -163.81
CA GLU A 65 35.71 -61.13 -162.39
C GLU A 65 36.52 -60.18 -161.51
N ALA A 66 37.68 -59.71 -161.97
CA ALA A 66 38.46 -58.69 -161.26
C ALA A 66 37.73 -57.34 -161.10
N LEU A 67 36.82 -56.99 -162.02
CA LEU A 67 35.93 -55.83 -161.90
C LEU A 67 34.78 -56.11 -160.92
N LYS A 68 34.20 -57.32 -160.96
CA LYS A 68 33.11 -57.77 -160.09
C LYS A 68 33.53 -57.85 -158.62
N ASP A 69 34.72 -58.36 -158.31
CA ASP A 69 35.26 -58.39 -156.94
C ASP A 69 35.52 -56.97 -156.41
N ARG A 70 36.07 -56.08 -157.24
CA ARG A 70 36.25 -54.66 -156.89
C ARG A 70 34.93 -53.95 -156.62
N LEU A 71 33.87 -54.27 -157.36
CA LEU A 71 32.55 -53.70 -157.17
C LEU A 71 31.91 -54.17 -155.84
N HIS A 72 32.02 -55.46 -155.50
CA HIS A 72 31.54 -55.96 -154.22
C HIS A 72 32.31 -55.34 -153.05
N ALA A 73 33.65 -55.31 -153.10
CA ALA A 73 34.47 -54.66 -152.07
C ALA A 73 34.11 -53.16 -151.88
N ALA A 74 33.78 -52.44 -152.95
CA ALA A 74 33.31 -51.06 -152.87
C ALA A 74 31.91 -50.95 -152.23
N ILE A 75 30.98 -51.86 -152.56
CA ILE A 75 29.64 -51.92 -151.96
C ILE A 75 29.73 -52.25 -150.46
N ASP A 76 30.57 -53.22 -150.07
CA ASP A 76 30.79 -53.60 -148.68
C ASP A 76 31.43 -52.46 -147.87
N THR A 77 32.38 -51.72 -148.46
CA THR A 77 32.96 -50.52 -147.85
C THR A 77 31.89 -49.46 -147.61
N ILE A 78 31.08 -49.12 -148.63
CA ILE A 78 29.98 -48.14 -148.51
C ILE A 78 28.93 -48.61 -147.48
N GLY A 79 28.67 -49.91 -147.37
CA GLY A 79 27.80 -50.49 -146.35
C GLY A 79 28.34 -50.31 -144.93
N ASN A 80 29.64 -50.57 -144.74
CA ASN A 80 30.32 -50.37 -143.45
C ASN A 80 30.38 -48.89 -143.07
N ASP A 81 30.75 -47.99 -143.99
CA ASP A 81 30.77 -46.54 -143.81
C ASP A 81 29.37 -46.02 -143.41
N ALA A 82 28.30 -46.55 -144.01
CA ALA A 82 26.93 -46.19 -143.67
C ALA A 82 26.50 -46.67 -142.28
N ILE A 83 26.99 -47.83 -141.83
CA ILE A 83 26.78 -48.34 -140.47
C ILE A 83 27.55 -47.47 -139.46
N GLU A 84 28.81 -47.16 -139.72
CA GLU A 84 29.63 -46.29 -138.86
C GLU A 84 29.06 -44.88 -138.78
N MET A 85 28.64 -44.29 -139.90
CA MET A 85 27.93 -42.99 -139.92
C MET A 85 26.59 -43.02 -139.16
N THR A 86 25.91 -44.17 -139.10
CA THR A 86 24.70 -44.33 -138.30
C THR A 86 25.03 -44.40 -136.80
N LEU A 87 26.07 -45.14 -136.43
CA LEU A 87 26.57 -45.21 -135.05
C LEU A 87 27.07 -43.85 -134.55
N LEU A 88 27.84 -43.12 -135.36
CA LEU A 88 28.33 -41.76 -135.06
C LEU A 88 27.18 -40.77 -134.86
N ARG A 89 26.11 -40.86 -135.68
CA ARG A 89 24.89 -40.04 -135.48
C ARG A 89 24.19 -40.38 -134.17
N GLN A 90 24.09 -41.66 -133.81
CA GLN A 90 23.50 -42.09 -132.54
C GLN A 90 24.34 -41.63 -131.33
N GLN A 91 25.66 -41.73 -131.43
CA GLN A 91 26.59 -41.22 -130.41
C GLN A 91 26.47 -39.70 -130.26
N LEU A 92 26.50 -38.94 -131.37
CA LEU A 92 26.33 -37.48 -131.35
C LEU A 92 24.99 -37.06 -130.72
N HIS A 93 23.90 -37.76 -131.03
CA HIS A 93 22.59 -37.50 -130.43
C HIS A 93 22.59 -37.80 -128.92
N SER A 94 23.23 -38.89 -128.48
CA SER A 94 23.37 -39.21 -127.05
C SER A 94 24.22 -38.18 -126.30
N GLN A 95 25.31 -37.68 -126.90
CA GLN A 95 26.15 -36.63 -126.33
C GLN A 95 25.42 -35.28 -126.27
N SER A 96 24.64 -34.94 -127.29
CA SER A 96 23.80 -33.73 -127.30
C SER A 96 22.75 -33.76 -126.18
N HIS A 97 22.11 -34.90 -125.92
CA HIS A 97 21.22 -35.05 -124.76
C HIS A 97 21.95 -34.97 -123.42
N LEU A 98 23.17 -35.52 -123.31
CA LEU A 98 23.99 -35.39 -122.10
C LEU A 98 24.40 -33.92 -121.84
N VAL A 99 24.74 -33.16 -122.89
CA VAL A 99 25.03 -31.73 -122.79
C VAL A 99 23.80 -30.97 -122.27
N GLN A 100 22.60 -31.20 -122.84
CA GLN A 100 21.37 -30.58 -122.33
C GLN A 100 21.07 -30.90 -120.86
N GLN A 101 21.35 -32.13 -120.41
CA GLN A 101 21.20 -32.52 -119.00
C GLN A 101 22.21 -31.79 -118.10
N LEU A 102 23.45 -31.61 -118.56
CA LEU A 102 24.48 -30.86 -117.85
C LEU A 102 24.17 -29.36 -117.81
N GLU A 103 23.73 -28.75 -118.91
CA GLU A 103 23.28 -27.36 -118.98
C GLU A 103 22.12 -27.10 -118.00
N SER A 104 21.11 -27.98 -117.99
CA SER A 104 19.99 -27.91 -117.04
C SER A 104 20.46 -28.05 -115.58
N THR A 105 21.43 -28.92 -115.33
CA THR A 105 22.03 -29.11 -114.00
C THR A 105 22.81 -27.89 -113.55
N VAL A 106 23.62 -27.28 -114.44
CA VAL A 106 24.39 -26.05 -114.16
C VAL A 106 23.46 -24.88 -113.88
N ALA A 107 22.45 -24.65 -114.72
CA ALA A 107 21.45 -23.59 -114.48
C ALA A 107 20.69 -23.78 -113.15
N GLY A 108 20.40 -25.04 -112.77
CA GLY A 108 19.87 -25.38 -111.45
C GLY A 108 20.84 -25.03 -110.31
N GLN A 109 22.11 -25.37 -110.45
CA GLN A 109 23.16 -25.05 -109.47
C GLN A 109 23.35 -23.53 -109.33
N GLU A 110 23.43 -22.78 -110.42
CA GLU A 110 23.53 -21.31 -110.41
C GLU A 110 22.35 -20.66 -109.67
N LYS A 111 21.13 -21.15 -109.90
CA LYS A 111 19.96 -20.69 -109.15
C LYS A 111 20.10 -20.95 -107.65
N THR A 112 20.49 -22.16 -107.24
CA THR A 112 20.68 -22.47 -105.81
C THR A 112 21.81 -21.66 -105.17
N LYS A 113 22.90 -21.39 -105.90
CA LYS A 113 23.97 -20.49 -105.48
C LYS A 113 23.44 -19.09 -105.23
N HIS A 114 22.65 -18.54 -106.16
CA HIS A 114 22.07 -17.20 -106.01
C HIS A 114 21.10 -17.11 -104.81
N GLU A 115 20.26 -18.12 -104.60
CA GLU A 115 19.38 -18.22 -103.43
C GLU A 115 20.17 -18.29 -102.10
N LEU A 116 21.30 -19.01 -102.08
CA LEU A 116 22.20 -19.08 -100.92
C LEU A 116 22.93 -17.75 -100.66
N GLU A 117 23.40 -17.07 -101.72
CA GLU A 117 24.02 -15.74 -101.63
C GLU A 117 23.04 -14.70 -101.08
N GLN A 118 21.78 -14.68 -101.54
CA GLN A 118 20.73 -13.83 -100.99
C GLN A 118 20.45 -14.14 -99.51
N ARG A 119 20.36 -15.43 -99.13
CA ARG A 119 20.16 -15.85 -97.73
C ARG A 119 21.34 -15.42 -96.84
N LEU A 120 22.57 -15.57 -97.31
CA LEU A 120 23.77 -15.13 -96.61
C LEU A 120 23.81 -13.61 -96.43
N ALA A 121 23.48 -12.84 -97.48
CA ALA A 121 23.38 -11.38 -97.41
C ALA A 121 22.32 -10.92 -96.40
N LYS A 122 21.12 -11.52 -96.41
CA LYS A 122 20.05 -11.26 -95.43
C LYS A 122 20.47 -11.59 -94.00
N SER A 123 21.17 -12.72 -93.81
CA SER A 123 21.71 -13.12 -92.49
C SER A 123 22.76 -12.14 -91.98
N ARG A 124 23.70 -11.71 -92.84
CA ARG A 124 24.73 -10.71 -92.51
C ARG A 124 24.11 -9.35 -92.15
N ALA A 125 23.11 -8.89 -92.92
CA ALA A 125 22.39 -7.65 -92.63
C ALA A 125 21.64 -7.70 -91.28
N SER A 126 21.04 -8.86 -90.95
CA SER A 126 20.39 -9.06 -89.65
C SER A 126 21.40 -9.04 -88.49
N ALA A 127 22.53 -9.74 -88.63
CA ALA A 127 23.58 -9.77 -87.62
C ALA A 127 24.16 -8.37 -87.34
N LEU A 128 24.49 -7.62 -88.40
CA LEU A 128 24.97 -6.23 -88.32
C LEU A 128 23.94 -5.27 -87.73
N LYS A 129 22.63 -5.59 -87.77
CA LYS A 129 21.62 -4.82 -87.04
C LYS A 129 21.65 -5.16 -85.56
N THR A 130 21.61 -6.45 -85.20
CA THR A 130 21.64 -6.88 -83.79
C THR A 130 22.91 -6.44 -83.06
N GLU A 131 24.06 -6.40 -83.74
CA GLU A 131 25.33 -5.89 -83.20
C GLU A 131 25.24 -4.39 -82.84
N ARG A 132 24.65 -3.57 -83.73
CA ARG A 132 24.39 -2.15 -83.46
C ARG A 132 23.40 -1.95 -82.33
N ASP A 133 22.30 -2.71 -82.31
CA ASP A 133 21.28 -2.63 -81.26
C ASP A 133 21.86 -3.03 -79.89
N LEU A 134 22.71 -4.06 -79.82
CA LEU A 134 23.43 -4.45 -78.60
C LEU A 134 24.48 -3.40 -78.18
N THR A 135 25.23 -2.84 -79.12
CA THR A 135 26.22 -1.78 -78.83
C THR A 135 25.55 -0.53 -78.24
N ASN A 136 24.42 -0.11 -78.82
CA ASN A 136 23.63 1.01 -78.32
C ASN A 136 23.09 0.74 -76.89
N ARG A 137 22.64 -0.50 -76.62
CA ARG A 137 22.21 -0.91 -75.28
C ARG A 137 23.36 -0.92 -74.27
N LEU A 138 24.54 -1.41 -74.65
CA LEU A 138 25.73 -1.40 -73.80
C LEU A 138 26.13 0.03 -73.41
N GLN A 139 26.20 0.95 -74.38
CA GLN A 139 26.46 2.37 -74.12
C GLN A 139 25.36 3.05 -73.28
N GLY A 140 24.13 2.53 -73.29
CA GLY A 140 23.07 2.94 -72.36
C GLY A 140 23.35 2.50 -70.92
N VAL A 141 23.64 1.21 -70.74
CA VAL A 141 23.96 0.61 -69.42
C VAL A 141 25.21 1.23 -68.81
N GLU A 142 26.28 1.47 -69.58
CA GLU A 142 27.49 2.13 -69.09
C GLU A 142 27.22 3.54 -68.57
N ARG A 143 26.38 4.32 -69.25
CA ARG A 143 26.00 5.67 -68.80
C ARG A 143 25.18 5.62 -67.52
N ALA A 144 24.21 4.70 -67.43
CA ALA A 144 23.41 4.49 -66.22
C ALA A 144 24.30 4.05 -65.04
N LEU A 145 25.26 3.16 -65.25
CA LEU A 145 26.21 2.71 -64.21
C LEU A 145 27.11 3.85 -63.72
N ARG A 146 27.62 4.70 -64.62
CA ARG A 146 28.39 5.91 -64.24
C ARG A 146 27.55 6.88 -63.42
N GLN A 147 26.30 7.13 -63.84
CA GLN A 147 25.36 7.96 -63.08
C GLN A 147 25.09 7.39 -61.69
N SER A 148 24.80 6.10 -61.59
CA SER A 148 24.57 5.40 -60.31
C SER A 148 25.76 5.56 -59.35
N LYS A 149 27.00 5.34 -59.82
CA LYS A 149 28.20 5.53 -58.99
C LYS A 149 28.37 6.98 -58.52
N THR A 150 28.07 7.97 -59.36
CA THR A 150 28.12 9.39 -58.91
C THR A 150 27.00 9.75 -57.93
N ALA A 151 25.83 9.09 -58.00
CA ALA A 151 24.76 9.27 -57.02
C ALA A 151 25.15 8.61 -55.68
N GLU A 152 25.70 7.39 -55.71
CA GLU A 152 26.25 6.66 -54.56
C GLU A 152 27.32 7.49 -53.82
N SER A 153 28.33 8.02 -54.52
CA SER A 153 29.35 8.89 -53.91
C SER A 153 28.74 10.14 -53.24
N ARG A 154 27.70 10.75 -53.85
CA ARG A 154 27.01 11.92 -53.28
C ARG A 154 26.16 11.56 -52.06
N LEU A 155 25.50 10.40 -52.08
CA LEU A 155 24.73 9.90 -50.93
C LEU A 155 25.65 9.54 -49.77
N LYS A 156 26.78 8.88 -50.03
CA LYS A 156 27.79 8.62 -49.01
C LYS A 156 28.33 9.91 -48.40
N SER A 157 28.76 10.88 -49.21
CA SER A 157 29.24 12.18 -48.69
C SER A 157 28.19 12.94 -47.87
N LYS A 158 26.90 12.79 -48.18
CA LYS A 158 25.82 13.33 -47.34
C LYS A 158 25.68 12.55 -46.02
N LEU A 159 25.70 11.23 -46.06
CA LEU A 159 25.60 10.38 -44.87
C LEU A 159 26.78 10.63 -43.92
N ASP A 160 28.00 10.64 -44.44
CA ASP A 160 29.22 10.92 -43.67
C ASP A 160 29.13 12.31 -43.00
N LYS A 161 28.57 13.32 -43.68
CA LYS A 161 28.32 14.65 -43.11
C LYS A 161 27.24 14.63 -42.03
N THR A 162 26.08 14.02 -42.28
CA THR A 162 24.98 13.98 -41.31
C THR A 162 25.35 13.19 -40.04
N LEU A 163 26.16 12.13 -40.17
CA LEU A 163 26.70 11.41 -39.01
C LEU A 163 27.66 12.27 -38.19
N LEU A 164 28.45 13.15 -38.83
CA LEU A 164 29.30 14.11 -38.12
C LEU A 164 28.47 15.20 -37.43
N GLU A 165 27.48 15.78 -38.12
CA GLU A 165 26.59 16.81 -37.54
C GLU A 165 25.78 16.28 -36.34
N GLU A 166 25.31 15.03 -36.39
CA GLU A 166 24.71 14.37 -35.23
C GLU A 166 25.75 14.08 -34.14
N HIS A 167 26.96 13.61 -34.46
CA HIS A 167 27.99 13.37 -33.43
C HIS A 167 28.40 14.67 -32.70
N GLU A 168 28.59 15.77 -33.43
CA GLU A 168 28.83 17.12 -32.88
C GLU A 168 27.63 17.65 -32.09
N ARG A 169 26.41 17.19 -32.37
CA ARG A 169 25.23 17.47 -31.54
C ARG A 169 25.28 16.67 -30.24
N TRP A 170 25.43 15.35 -30.31
CA TRP A 170 25.52 14.47 -29.14
C TRP A 170 26.64 14.88 -28.18
N GLN A 171 27.79 15.35 -28.68
CA GLN A 171 28.87 15.88 -27.84
C GLN A 171 28.46 17.15 -27.06
N ARG A 172 27.65 18.03 -27.67
CA ARG A 172 27.15 19.26 -27.01
C ARG A 172 26.03 18.97 -26.02
N GLU A 173 25.13 18.05 -26.37
CA GLU A 173 24.07 17.55 -25.47
C GLU A 173 24.74 16.95 -24.21
N ALA A 174 25.73 16.06 -24.40
CA ALA A 174 26.50 15.46 -23.31
C ALA A 174 27.53 16.39 -22.62
N GLU A 175 27.67 17.66 -23.03
CA GLU A 175 28.37 18.70 -22.25
C GLU A 175 27.36 19.47 -21.41
N HIS A 176 26.23 19.88 -21.99
CA HIS A 176 25.12 20.51 -21.28
C HIS A 176 24.60 19.63 -20.13
N ASP A 177 24.44 18.32 -20.36
CA ASP A 177 24.06 17.35 -19.32
C ASP A 177 25.06 17.36 -18.15
N ARG A 178 26.36 17.55 -18.41
CA ARG A 178 27.41 17.61 -17.38
C ARG A 178 27.43 18.96 -16.65
N GLU A 179 27.17 20.06 -17.35
CA GLU A 179 26.99 21.38 -16.74
C GLU A 179 25.74 21.42 -15.84
N ASP A 180 24.61 20.86 -16.30
CA ASP A 180 23.37 20.72 -15.52
C ASP A 180 23.56 19.81 -14.29
N HIS A 181 24.24 18.66 -14.44
CA HIS A 181 24.55 17.78 -13.31
C HIS A 181 25.45 18.49 -12.27
N ALA A 182 26.52 19.17 -12.70
CA ALA A 182 27.39 19.92 -11.78
C ALA A 182 26.67 21.09 -11.08
N ALA A 183 25.72 21.74 -11.77
CA ALA A 183 24.86 22.75 -11.16
C ALA A 183 23.88 22.14 -10.13
N LEU A 184 23.31 20.97 -10.44
CA LEU A 184 22.40 20.25 -9.54
C LEU A 184 23.12 19.73 -8.28
N ASP A 185 24.33 19.21 -8.41
CA ASP A 185 25.18 18.81 -7.27
C ASP A 185 25.50 20.00 -6.37
N SER A 186 25.86 21.17 -6.94
CA SER A 186 26.10 22.41 -6.19
C SER A 186 24.86 22.91 -5.44
N VAL A 187 23.67 22.75 -6.02
CA VAL A 187 22.39 23.03 -5.36
C VAL A 187 22.09 21.98 -4.27
N HIS A 188 22.45 20.72 -4.47
CA HIS A 188 22.30 19.65 -3.47
C HIS A 188 23.17 19.91 -2.23
N ASP A 189 24.46 20.21 -2.40
CA ASP A 189 25.38 20.59 -1.31
C ASP A 189 24.84 21.81 -0.53
N SER A 190 24.33 22.81 -1.26
CA SER A 190 23.73 24.02 -0.67
C SER A 190 22.49 23.70 0.16
N LEU A 191 21.62 22.80 -0.33
CA LEU A 191 20.44 22.32 0.38
C LEU A 191 20.82 21.48 1.61
N GLN A 192 21.80 20.57 1.49
CA GLN A 192 22.30 19.77 2.60
C GLN A 192 22.85 20.65 3.72
N LYS A 193 23.61 21.71 3.39
CA LYS A 193 24.08 22.70 4.38
C LYS A 193 22.92 23.44 5.05
N ALA A 194 21.91 23.88 4.29
CA ALA A 194 20.72 24.53 4.85
C ALA A 194 19.90 23.59 5.77
N LEU A 195 19.86 22.29 5.48
CA LEU A 195 19.24 21.27 6.34
C LEU A 195 20.03 21.07 7.65
N GLN A 196 21.37 21.10 7.61
CA GLN A 196 22.20 21.06 8.81
C GLN A 196 22.02 22.31 9.68
N GLU A 197 21.97 23.50 9.07
CA GLU A 197 21.69 24.76 9.79
C GLU A 197 20.28 24.77 10.42
N LYS A 198 19.27 24.26 9.70
CA LYS A 198 17.91 24.05 10.25
C LYS A 198 17.92 23.10 11.45
N ALA A 199 18.67 21.99 11.38
CA ALA A 199 18.74 21.01 12.47
C ALA A 199 19.39 21.61 13.74
N ALA A 200 20.44 22.44 13.58
CA ALA A 200 21.05 23.15 14.69
C ALA A 200 20.09 24.16 15.34
N LEU A 201 19.34 24.92 14.53
CA LEU A 201 18.33 25.86 15.03
C LEU A 201 17.15 25.16 15.74
N GLN A 202 16.75 23.97 15.28
CA GLN A 202 15.73 23.17 15.97
C GLN A 202 16.23 22.70 17.34
N ALA A 203 17.47 22.23 17.44
CA ALA A 203 18.05 21.81 18.73
C ALA A 203 18.13 22.96 19.74
N GLU A 204 18.47 24.18 19.30
CA GLU A 204 18.41 25.36 20.17
C GLU A 204 16.97 25.72 20.58
N LEU A 205 16.00 25.64 19.65
CA LEU A 205 14.59 25.88 19.96
C LEU A 205 14.04 24.88 20.98
N ASP A 206 14.42 23.61 20.88
CA ASP A 206 14.04 22.55 21.82
C ASP A 206 14.65 22.81 23.22
N GLU A 207 15.92 23.22 23.29
CA GLU A 207 16.58 23.65 24.53
C GLU A 207 15.85 24.83 25.19
N LYS A 208 15.53 25.89 24.41
CA LYS A 208 14.79 27.05 24.95
C LYS A 208 13.38 26.67 25.40
N SER A 209 12.74 25.72 24.73
CA SER A 209 11.40 25.23 25.09
C SER A 209 11.40 24.43 26.39
N GLN A 210 12.44 23.63 26.64
CA GLN A 210 12.65 22.96 27.93
C GLN A 210 12.91 23.98 29.04
N LEU A 211 13.76 24.98 28.81
CA LEU A 211 14.05 26.05 29.78
C LEU A 211 12.80 26.90 30.11
N LEU A 212 11.96 27.19 29.12
CA LEU A 212 10.66 27.85 29.32
C LEU A 212 9.71 26.99 30.18
N THR A 213 9.70 25.68 29.96
CA THR A 213 8.86 24.75 30.74
C THR A 213 9.31 24.68 32.20
N LEU A 214 10.63 24.66 32.46
CA LEU A 214 11.20 24.70 33.81
C LEU A 214 10.89 26.03 34.51
N THR A 215 11.15 27.16 33.87
CA THR A 215 10.87 28.49 34.46
C THR A 215 9.38 28.75 34.69
N GLN A 216 8.48 28.18 33.88
CA GLN A 216 7.04 28.19 34.15
C GLN A 216 6.65 27.31 35.35
N HIS A 217 7.32 26.17 35.56
CA HIS A 217 7.12 25.35 36.76
C HIS A 217 7.57 26.09 38.03
N ASP A 218 8.78 26.66 38.03
CA ASP A 218 9.31 27.45 39.14
C ASP A 218 8.40 28.64 39.49
N LEU A 219 7.85 29.32 38.46
CA LEU A 219 6.88 30.40 38.63
C LEU A 219 5.59 29.93 39.31
N ASN A 220 5.05 28.76 38.93
CA ASN A 220 3.86 28.20 39.55
C ASN A 220 4.12 27.84 41.03
N VAL A 221 5.25 27.21 41.33
CA VAL A 221 5.67 26.87 42.71
C VAL A 221 5.83 28.14 43.55
N ALA A 222 6.40 29.21 42.99
CA ALA A 222 6.51 30.50 43.67
C ALA A 222 5.14 31.15 43.95
N GLN A 223 4.16 30.99 43.05
CA GLN A 223 2.78 31.47 43.25
C GLN A 223 2.06 30.69 44.37
N GLU A 224 2.17 29.36 44.39
CA GLU A 224 1.60 28.52 45.45
C GLU A 224 2.20 28.84 46.83
N ALA A 225 3.53 29.04 46.90
CA ALA A 225 4.21 29.47 48.11
C ALA A 225 3.76 30.86 48.57
N MET A 226 3.55 31.80 47.63
CA MET A 226 3.08 33.16 47.93
C MET A 226 1.63 33.18 48.45
N GLU A 227 0.73 32.39 47.86
CA GLU A 227 -0.66 32.27 48.32
C GLU A 227 -0.72 31.55 49.69
N THR A 228 0.13 30.54 49.92
CA THR A 228 0.29 29.89 51.22
C THR A 228 0.79 30.88 52.29
N CYS A 229 1.76 31.73 51.95
CA CYS A 229 2.26 32.79 52.83
C CYS A 229 1.15 33.80 53.19
N LYS A 230 0.41 34.28 52.18
CA LYS A 230 -0.74 35.18 52.33
C LYS A 230 -1.84 34.60 53.24
N ASN A 231 -2.17 33.33 53.09
CA ASN A 231 -3.13 32.64 53.95
C ASN A 231 -2.63 32.51 55.41
N ASN A 232 -1.33 32.22 55.60
CA ASN A 232 -0.71 32.23 56.93
C ASN A 232 -0.72 33.62 57.58
N CYS A 233 -0.46 34.70 56.83
CA CYS A 233 -0.59 36.07 57.33
C CYS A 233 -2.01 36.38 57.78
N ALA A 234 -3.02 36.12 56.94
CA ALA A 234 -4.42 36.33 57.30
C ALA A 234 -4.87 35.54 58.55
N ALA A 235 -4.39 34.30 58.70
CA ALA A 235 -4.63 33.51 59.90
C ALA A 235 -3.93 34.09 61.16
N LYS A 236 -2.76 34.71 61.00
CA LYS A 236 -2.04 35.40 62.08
C LYS A 236 -2.70 36.72 62.46
N ASP A 237 -3.16 37.50 61.50
CA ASP A 237 -3.92 38.73 61.76
C ASP A 237 -5.22 38.43 62.52
N ALA A 238 -5.97 37.41 62.10
CA ALA A 238 -7.16 36.94 62.82
C ALA A 238 -6.82 36.46 64.26
N GLN A 239 -5.68 35.79 64.46
CA GLN A 239 -5.20 35.40 65.78
C GLN A 239 -4.84 36.63 66.65
N ILE A 240 -4.26 37.68 66.06
CA ILE A 240 -3.95 38.94 66.74
C ILE A 240 -5.24 39.68 67.13
N THR A 241 -6.26 39.73 66.26
CA THR A 241 -7.57 40.30 66.60
C THR A 241 -8.20 39.56 67.78
N ALA A 242 -8.27 38.22 67.73
CA ALA A 242 -8.85 37.42 68.81
C ALA A 242 -8.13 37.60 70.15
N LEU A 243 -6.79 37.69 70.15
CA LEU A 243 -6.00 37.98 71.36
C LEU A 243 -6.23 39.41 71.86
N THR A 244 -6.45 40.37 70.97
CA THR A 244 -6.76 41.77 71.31
C THR A 244 -8.14 41.86 71.98
N ASP A 245 -9.16 41.18 71.45
CA ASP A 245 -10.49 41.12 72.05
C ASP A 245 -10.46 40.43 73.43
N GLN A 246 -9.70 39.34 73.57
CA GLN A 246 -9.46 38.69 74.87
C GLN A 246 -8.80 39.63 75.87
N LEU A 247 -7.81 40.43 75.46
CA LEU A 247 -7.16 41.44 76.30
C LEU A 247 -8.14 42.56 76.72
N VAL A 248 -8.99 43.03 75.81
CA VAL A 248 -10.06 44.01 76.12
C VAL A 248 -11.05 43.45 77.14
N MET A 249 -11.47 42.19 76.98
CA MET A 249 -12.37 41.53 77.93
C MET A 249 -11.70 41.29 79.30
N ALA A 250 -10.43 40.87 79.33
CA ALA A 250 -9.67 40.72 80.56
C ALA A 250 -9.55 42.07 81.32
N ASN A 251 -9.23 43.15 80.60
CA ASN A 251 -9.15 44.50 81.17
C ASN A 251 -10.51 45.00 81.73
N ARG A 252 -11.64 44.66 81.08
CA ARG A 252 -12.97 44.92 81.64
C ARG A 252 -13.17 44.16 82.95
N THR A 253 -12.97 42.84 82.96
CA THR A 253 -13.14 42.04 84.18
C THR A 253 -12.22 42.46 85.33
N ASN A 254 -11.00 42.93 85.03
CA ASN A 254 -10.08 43.46 86.05
C ASN A 254 -10.56 44.81 86.62
N THR A 255 -11.21 45.64 85.78
CA THR A 255 -11.87 46.89 86.20
C THR A 255 -13.07 46.60 87.10
N ASP A 256 -13.93 45.66 86.70
CA ASP A 256 -15.10 45.22 87.46
C ASP A 256 -14.70 44.61 88.81
N LEU A 257 -13.63 43.80 88.84
CA LEU A 257 -13.05 43.25 90.05
C LEU A 257 -12.51 44.34 90.98
N SER A 258 -11.81 45.36 90.44
CA SER A 258 -11.34 46.50 91.25
C SER A 258 -12.53 47.25 91.88
N ALA A 259 -13.56 47.58 91.10
CA ALA A 259 -14.75 48.25 91.60
C ALA A 259 -15.49 47.42 92.67
N SER A 260 -15.58 46.10 92.49
CA SER A 260 -16.13 45.19 93.51
C SER A 260 -15.26 45.12 94.77
N LEU A 261 -13.93 45.21 94.64
CA LEU A 261 -12.99 45.15 95.75
C LEU A 261 -13.01 46.46 96.56
N ASP A 262 -13.12 47.61 95.90
CA ASP A 262 -13.31 48.91 96.56
C ASP A 262 -14.70 49.02 97.23
N SER A 263 -15.75 48.47 96.62
CA SER A 263 -17.06 48.30 97.27
C SER A 263 -16.95 47.43 98.54
N LYS A 264 -16.15 46.35 98.50
CA LYS A 264 -15.90 45.50 99.68
C LYS A 264 -15.06 46.18 100.75
N ARG A 265 -14.08 47.02 100.38
CA ARG A 265 -13.34 47.88 101.32
C ARG A 265 -14.28 48.86 102.03
N ALA A 266 -15.20 49.50 101.31
CA ALA A 266 -16.20 50.40 101.90
C ALA A 266 -17.15 49.66 102.86
N GLN A 267 -17.61 48.46 102.49
CA GLN A 267 -18.41 47.60 103.37
C GLN A 267 -17.65 47.17 104.63
N LEU A 268 -16.35 46.84 104.51
CA LEU A 268 -15.51 46.49 105.65
C LEU A 268 -15.35 47.68 106.60
N SER A 269 -15.00 48.87 106.09
CA SER A 269 -14.84 50.07 106.91
C SER A 269 -16.13 50.48 107.63
N SER A 270 -17.29 50.31 106.99
CA SER A 270 -18.59 50.48 107.64
C SER A 270 -18.81 49.48 108.79
N LYS A 271 -18.34 48.23 108.67
CA LYS A 271 -18.42 47.23 109.74
C LYS A 271 -17.39 47.45 110.85
N GLU A 272 -16.21 47.99 110.54
CA GLU A 272 -15.24 48.42 111.53
C GLU A 272 -15.81 49.57 112.40
N GLN A 273 -16.54 50.51 111.78
CA GLN A 273 -17.26 51.57 112.50
C GLN A 273 -18.41 51.03 113.37
N GLU A 274 -19.22 50.08 112.87
CA GLU A 274 -20.24 49.41 113.69
C GLU A 274 -19.62 48.68 114.91
N VAL A 275 -18.51 47.96 114.70
CA VAL A 275 -17.80 47.24 115.78
C VAL A 275 -17.22 48.21 116.81
N ALA A 276 -16.69 49.36 116.37
CA ALA A 276 -16.21 50.40 117.28
C ALA A 276 -17.35 50.96 118.16
N ALA A 277 -18.49 51.29 117.57
CA ALA A 277 -19.67 51.78 118.30
C ALA A 277 -20.26 50.74 119.26
N LEU A 278 -20.23 49.45 118.89
CA LEU A 278 -20.61 48.34 119.77
C LEU A 278 -19.62 48.15 120.93
N ALA A 279 -18.31 48.31 120.68
CA ALA A 279 -17.29 48.24 121.73
C ALA A 279 -17.40 49.40 122.73
N GLU A 280 -17.69 50.61 122.26
CA GLU A 280 -17.99 51.77 123.11
C GLU A 280 -19.27 51.55 123.95
N SER A 281 -20.34 51.04 123.32
CA SER A 281 -21.58 50.66 124.00
C SER A 281 -21.38 49.59 125.08
N LEU A 282 -20.53 48.58 124.81
CA LEU A 282 -20.16 47.53 125.76
C LEU A 282 -19.30 48.08 126.91
N SER A 283 -18.40 49.03 126.63
CA SER A 283 -17.61 49.74 127.65
C SER A 283 -18.52 50.50 128.61
N GLN A 284 -19.50 51.24 128.07
CA GLN A 284 -20.50 51.94 128.89
C GLN A 284 -21.36 50.97 129.72
N ALA A 285 -21.77 49.83 129.14
CA ALA A 285 -22.52 48.81 129.87
C ALA A 285 -21.69 48.20 131.03
N ASN A 286 -20.39 47.97 130.83
CA ASN A 286 -19.48 47.50 131.88
C ASN A 286 -19.27 48.55 132.98
N SER A 287 -19.20 49.84 132.65
CA SER A 287 -19.16 50.92 133.66
C SER A 287 -20.43 50.87 134.53
N ASN A 288 -21.60 50.86 133.90
CA ASN A 288 -22.89 50.81 134.61
C ASN A 288 -23.01 49.55 135.50
N LEU A 289 -22.44 48.42 135.06
CA LEU A 289 -22.39 47.18 135.85
C LEU A 289 -21.44 47.30 137.05
N SER A 290 -20.31 48.00 136.90
CA SER A 290 -19.38 48.31 137.99
C SER A 290 -20.05 49.18 139.07
N ASP A 291 -20.76 50.24 138.65
CA ASP A 291 -21.48 51.14 139.55
C ASP A 291 -22.60 50.39 140.31
N ALA A 292 -23.30 49.47 139.64
CA ALA A 292 -24.29 48.60 140.26
C ALA A 292 -23.65 47.62 141.27
N ASN A 293 -22.50 47.02 140.96
CA ASN A 293 -21.78 46.12 141.88
C ASN A 293 -21.23 46.86 143.10
N GLN A 294 -20.76 48.11 142.94
CA GLN A 294 -20.38 48.95 144.08
C GLN A 294 -21.60 49.28 144.95
N THR A 295 -22.74 49.62 144.35
CA THR A 295 -24.01 49.83 145.07
C THR A 295 -24.43 48.57 145.85
N ILE A 296 -24.29 47.37 145.27
CA ILE A 296 -24.56 46.09 145.95
C ILE A 296 -23.61 45.87 147.14
N THR A 297 -22.34 46.26 147.01
CA THR A 297 -21.33 46.15 148.07
C THR A 297 -21.67 47.06 149.26
N GLU A 298 -22.13 48.29 149.00
CA GLU A 298 -22.62 49.21 150.02
C GLU A 298 -23.88 48.67 150.74
N LYS A 299 -24.85 48.11 149.99
CA LYS A 299 -26.05 47.46 150.57
C LYS A 299 -25.68 46.25 151.43
N THR A 300 -24.72 45.44 150.99
CA THR A 300 -24.24 44.26 151.74
C THR A 300 -23.58 44.67 153.07
N SER A 301 -22.80 45.75 153.05
CA SER A 301 -22.18 46.32 154.27
C SER A 301 -23.23 46.83 155.27
N ALA A 302 -24.33 47.41 154.79
CA ALA A 302 -25.46 47.81 155.63
C ALA A 302 -26.20 46.61 156.25
N ILE A 303 -26.35 45.51 155.51
CA ILE A 303 -26.97 44.27 156.02
C ILE A 303 -26.14 43.69 157.17
N ALA A 304 -24.82 43.55 157.00
CA ALA A 304 -23.93 43.05 158.06
C ALA A 304 -23.99 43.89 159.36
N THR A 305 -24.25 45.19 159.24
CA THR A 305 -24.44 46.10 160.38
C THR A 305 -25.76 45.85 161.13
N LEU A 306 -26.82 45.48 160.40
CA LEU A 306 -28.11 45.09 160.97
C LEU A 306 -28.05 43.70 161.62
N GLU A 307 -27.31 42.74 161.04
CA GLU A 307 -27.11 41.40 161.59
C GLU A 307 -26.33 41.44 162.92
N ALA A 308 -25.30 42.28 163.03
CA ALA A 308 -24.61 42.54 164.29
C ALA A 308 -25.54 43.11 165.38
N SER A 309 -26.52 43.94 164.98
CA SER A 309 -27.55 44.48 165.89
C SER A 309 -28.57 43.42 166.32
N LEU A 310 -28.83 42.41 165.48
CA LEU A 310 -29.75 41.31 165.78
C LEU A 310 -29.15 40.32 166.78
N GLY A 311 -27.83 40.08 166.74
CA GLY A 311 -27.13 39.18 167.66
C GLY A 311 -27.30 39.57 169.14
N GLY A 312 -27.15 40.85 169.46
CA GLY A 312 -27.32 41.36 170.84
C GLY A 312 -28.74 41.15 171.41
N ALA A 313 -29.77 41.07 170.57
CA ALA A 313 -31.13 40.78 170.99
C ALA A 313 -31.40 39.28 171.26
N GLN A 314 -30.49 38.38 170.87
CA GLN A 314 -30.65 36.93 171.08
C GLN A 314 -30.13 36.47 172.44
N GLU A 315 -29.11 37.13 173.01
CA GLU A 315 -28.62 36.80 174.36
C GLU A 315 -29.65 37.09 175.47
N GLU A 316 -30.45 38.16 175.35
CA GLU A 316 -31.58 38.42 176.26
C GLU A 316 -32.70 37.37 176.17
N ARG A 317 -32.89 36.76 175.00
CA ARG A 317 -33.90 35.70 174.79
C ARG A 317 -33.49 34.42 175.52
N ASP A 318 -32.23 34.03 175.44
CA ASP A 318 -31.79 32.70 175.88
C ASP A 318 -31.65 32.59 177.41
N GLN A 319 -31.53 33.73 178.12
CA GLN A 319 -31.70 33.77 179.57
C GLN A 319 -33.15 33.50 180.02
N LYS A 320 -34.16 33.82 179.20
CA LYS A 320 -35.59 33.51 179.51
C LYS A 320 -35.97 32.07 179.20
N LEU A 321 -35.40 31.46 178.16
CA LEU A 321 -35.73 30.08 177.77
C LEU A 321 -35.42 29.05 178.86
N LYS A 322 -34.39 29.30 179.68
CA LYS A 322 -34.04 28.45 180.83
C LYS A 322 -35.08 28.41 181.95
N LEU A 323 -36.07 29.32 181.95
CA LEU A 323 -37.21 29.31 182.88
C LEU A 323 -38.45 28.57 182.33
N LEU A 324 -38.42 28.08 181.08
CA LEU A 324 -39.57 27.46 180.42
C LEU A 324 -39.48 25.92 180.33
N ASP A 325 -38.26 25.38 180.33
CA ASP A 325 -37.98 23.94 180.17
C ASP A 325 -38.64 23.09 181.29
N ASP A 326 -38.63 23.61 182.53
CA ASP A 326 -39.28 23.00 183.70
C ASP A 326 -40.81 22.82 183.55
N LEU A 327 -41.46 23.48 182.58
CA LEU A 327 -42.91 23.44 182.39
C LEU A 327 -43.38 22.60 181.18
N GLN A 328 -42.52 22.37 180.18
CA GLN A 328 -42.95 21.83 178.88
C GLN A 328 -42.75 20.31 178.71
N LYS A 329 -42.29 19.61 179.76
CA LYS A 329 -42.16 18.14 179.84
C LYS A 329 -43.50 17.36 179.90
N SER A 330 -44.64 18.02 179.67
CA SER A 330 -45.96 17.55 180.12
C SER A 330 -46.92 17.05 179.03
N THR A 331 -46.70 17.35 177.73
CA THR A 331 -47.85 17.51 176.82
C THR A 331 -47.96 16.57 175.62
N GLN A 332 -46.89 16.23 174.88
CA GLN A 332 -47.07 15.79 173.47
C GLN A 332 -46.13 14.70 172.93
N ASP A 333 -46.32 13.47 173.41
CA ASP A 333 -45.93 12.22 172.72
C ASP A 333 -46.84 11.87 171.51
N THR A 334 -47.65 12.82 171.03
CA THR A 334 -48.85 12.56 170.21
C THR A 334 -48.96 13.39 168.94
N GLN A 335 -48.03 13.20 167.99
CA GLN A 335 -48.43 12.88 166.60
C GLN A 335 -47.24 12.41 165.74
N LYS A 336 -47.24 11.10 165.47
CA LYS A 336 -46.33 10.39 164.56
C LYS A 336 -47.14 9.80 163.40
N ALA A 337 -46.50 9.69 162.23
CA ALA A 337 -46.93 8.98 161.02
C ALA A 337 -47.89 9.70 160.05
N LEU A 338 -47.89 9.17 158.81
CA LEU A 338 -48.57 9.61 157.58
C LEU A 338 -47.93 10.87 156.93
N GLN A 339 -47.56 10.87 155.63
CA GLN A 339 -47.55 9.77 154.64
C GLN A 339 -46.62 10.09 153.44
N ASP A 340 -45.60 9.26 153.19
CA ASP A 340 -44.89 9.20 151.89
C ASP A 340 -45.55 8.18 150.94
N LYS A 341 -45.56 8.39 149.60
CA LYS A 341 -45.14 7.42 148.53
C LYS A 341 -45.74 7.58 147.10
N ILE A 342 -44.93 7.12 146.11
CA ILE A 342 -45.23 6.40 144.83
C ILE A 342 -45.17 7.17 143.46
N ASP A 343 -44.62 6.48 142.44
CA ASP A 343 -43.97 6.99 141.21
C ASP A 343 -44.06 6.01 139.94
N GLU A 344 -43.71 6.48 138.71
CA GLU A 344 -43.04 5.81 137.51
C GLU A 344 -43.66 4.89 136.33
N LEU A 345 -43.01 4.92 135.11
CA LEU A 345 -42.98 4.02 133.84
C LEU A 345 -44.11 4.07 132.72
N SER A 346 -44.08 3.56 131.43
CA SER A 346 -43.21 2.71 130.50
C SER A 346 -43.45 2.88 128.91
N ALA A 347 -42.98 1.98 127.96
CA ALA A 347 -43.02 2.08 126.42
C ALA A 347 -43.02 0.73 125.54
N HIS A 348 -42.90 0.73 124.14
CA HIS A 348 -42.40 -0.31 123.09
C HIS A 348 -43.20 -0.86 121.78
N ASP A 349 -42.49 -1.44 120.72
CA ASP A 349 -42.69 -2.51 119.59
C ASP A 349 -43.68 -2.50 118.31
N LEU A 350 -43.67 -3.37 117.20
CA LEU A 350 -42.68 -4.04 116.21
C LEU A 350 -43.29 -4.96 114.98
N GLN A 351 -42.53 -5.35 113.89
CA GLN A 351 -42.60 -6.53 112.85
C GLN A 351 -43.58 -6.59 111.55
N ASP A 352 -43.57 -7.41 110.41
CA ASP A 352 -42.80 -8.54 109.68
C ASP A 352 -43.03 -8.78 108.08
N HIS A 353 -42.84 -9.99 107.39
CA HIS A 353 -42.74 -10.28 105.87
C HIS A 353 -43.29 -11.68 105.23
N GLU A 354 -43.36 -11.86 103.86
CA GLU A 354 -43.27 -13.10 102.94
C GLU A 354 -44.45 -14.05 102.36
N ARG A 355 -44.28 -14.61 101.09
CA ARG A 355 -44.72 -15.89 100.34
C ARG A 355 -46.06 -16.20 99.55
N LEU A 356 -45.99 -16.88 98.35
CA LEU A 356 -46.21 -18.37 98.06
C LEU A 356 -46.72 -18.81 96.61
N GLU A 357 -46.26 -19.99 96.08
CA GLU A 357 -46.83 -20.93 95.02
C GLU A 357 -47.25 -20.44 93.59
N ALA A 358 -47.46 -21.23 92.50
CA ALA A 358 -47.25 -22.64 92.10
C ALA A 358 -47.28 -22.76 90.53
N ALA A 359 -47.13 -23.96 89.93
CA ALA A 359 -47.22 -24.21 88.46
C ALA A 359 -47.71 -25.65 88.10
N ASN A 360 -48.26 -25.89 86.88
CA ASN A 360 -48.87 -27.19 86.50
C ASN A 360 -48.97 -27.54 84.98
N GLU A 361 -48.29 -26.81 84.06
CA GLU A 361 -48.54 -26.85 82.60
C GLU A 361 -47.38 -27.49 81.80
N ALA A 362 -47.25 -28.82 81.80
CA ALA A 362 -46.03 -29.50 81.35
C ALA A 362 -46.18 -30.67 80.35
N LYS A 363 -47.33 -30.84 79.67
CA LYS A 363 -47.59 -32.02 78.80
C LYS A 363 -48.08 -31.74 77.37
N ARG A 364 -48.41 -30.49 77.01
CA ARG A 364 -49.11 -30.18 75.73
C ARG A 364 -48.21 -29.82 74.53
N LEU A 365 -46.88 -29.78 74.69
CA LEU A 365 -45.96 -29.15 73.73
C LEU A 365 -45.02 -30.11 72.96
N SER A 366 -45.17 -31.43 73.08
CA SER A 366 -44.19 -32.40 72.53
C SER A 366 -44.46 -32.91 71.11
N GLU A 367 -45.65 -32.71 70.55
CA GLU A 367 -46.06 -33.32 69.27
C GLU A 367 -46.09 -32.33 68.09
N GLU A 368 -45.98 -31.03 68.37
CA GLU A 368 -46.14 -29.95 67.39
C GLU A 368 -44.83 -29.67 66.61
N SER A 369 -43.67 -29.76 67.28
CA SER A 369 -42.36 -29.44 66.69
C SER A 369 -41.87 -30.41 65.61
N ILE A 370 -42.38 -31.64 65.52
CA ILE A 370 -41.84 -32.66 64.61
C ILE A 370 -42.28 -32.41 63.15
N ARG A 371 -43.52 -31.91 62.93
CA ARG A 371 -43.99 -31.56 61.58
C ARG A 371 -43.30 -30.33 61.00
N ASP A 372 -43.06 -29.33 61.85
CA ASP A 372 -42.35 -28.08 61.49
C ASP A 372 -40.92 -28.36 60.99
N LEU A 373 -40.22 -29.32 61.59
CA LEU A 373 -38.88 -29.74 61.16
C LEU A 373 -38.87 -30.44 59.80
N GLN A 374 -39.86 -31.29 59.48
CA GLN A 374 -39.89 -31.98 58.17
C GLN A 374 -40.17 -31.00 57.02
N SER A 375 -41.09 -30.05 57.21
CA SER A 375 -41.37 -29.00 56.22
C SER A 375 -40.12 -28.18 55.84
N LYS A 376 -39.21 -27.97 56.79
CA LYS A 376 -38.00 -27.15 56.59
C LYS A 376 -36.90 -27.87 55.80
N VAL A 377 -36.87 -29.21 55.82
CA VAL A 377 -35.88 -30.01 55.07
C VAL A 377 -36.21 -30.03 53.56
N GLU A 378 -37.47 -30.17 53.18
CA GLU A 378 -37.88 -30.14 51.77
C GLU A 378 -37.67 -28.74 51.16
N ALA A 379 -37.95 -27.68 51.93
CA ALA A 379 -37.66 -26.30 51.53
C ALA A 379 -36.15 -26.04 51.32
N ALA A 380 -35.27 -26.62 52.16
CA ALA A 380 -33.82 -26.49 52.01
C ALA A 380 -33.31 -27.16 50.72
N ASN A 381 -33.76 -28.38 50.41
CA ASN A 381 -33.37 -29.08 49.20
C ASN A 381 -33.81 -28.36 47.91
N ALA A 382 -34.97 -27.69 47.94
CA ALA A 382 -35.42 -26.85 46.82
C ALA A 382 -34.59 -25.56 46.65
N HIS A 383 -34.03 -25.03 47.76
CA HIS A 383 -33.19 -23.84 47.74
C HIS A 383 -31.82 -24.12 47.10
N ASP A 384 -31.14 -25.21 47.49
CA ASP A 384 -29.84 -25.60 46.93
C ASP A 384 -29.91 -25.82 45.41
N ALA A 385 -31.01 -26.40 44.92
CA ALA A 385 -31.26 -26.60 43.48
C ALA A 385 -31.52 -25.30 42.69
N ASP A 386 -31.76 -24.17 43.37
CA ASP A 386 -31.82 -22.84 42.77
C ASP A 386 -30.47 -22.10 42.88
N VAL A 387 -29.80 -22.22 44.03
CA VAL A 387 -28.44 -21.71 44.26
C VAL A 387 -27.46 -22.28 43.23
N GLN A 388 -27.54 -23.58 42.91
CA GLN A 388 -26.71 -24.21 41.86
C GLN A 388 -26.94 -23.60 40.47
N ARG A 389 -28.21 -23.40 40.06
CA ARG A 389 -28.53 -22.77 38.76
C ARG A 389 -28.06 -21.32 38.70
N ARG A 390 -28.16 -20.59 39.82
CA ARG A 390 -27.64 -19.23 39.93
C ARG A 390 -26.12 -19.18 39.83
N LEU A 391 -25.41 -20.07 40.53
CA LEU A 391 -23.94 -20.19 40.43
C LEU A 391 -23.47 -20.41 38.99
N GLN A 392 -24.18 -21.25 38.23
CA GLN A 392 -23.81 -21.56 36.84
C GLN A 392 -24.02 -20.36 35.90
N ALA A 393 -25.16 -19.66 36.01
CA ALA A 393 -25.41 -18.43 35.25
C ALA A 393 -24.43 -17.30 35.64
N GLU A 394 -24.06 -17.21 36.93
CA GLU A 394 -23.09 -16.24 37.44
C GLU A 394 -21.66 -16.56 36.97
N ALA A 395 -21.31 -17.84 36.79
CA ALA A 395 -20.05 -18.26 36.18
C ALA A 395 -19.97 -17.94 34.67
N GLU A 396 -21.05 -18.16 33.91
CA GLU A 396 -21.13 -17.79 32.49
C GLU A 396 -21.06 -16.26 32.31
N ALA A 397 -21.78 -15.50 33.14
CA ALA A 397 -21.71 -14.04 33.17
C ALA A 397 -20.31 -13.53 33.55
N LYS A 398 -19.64 -14.19 34.51
CA LYS A 398 -18.25 -13.89 34.88
C LYS A 398 -17.29 -14.13 33.72
N GLN A 399 -17.45 -15.23 32.97
CA GLN A 399 -16.57 -15.54 31.84
C GLN A 399 -16.75 -14.54 30.67
N ALA A 400 -17.98 -14.09 30.41
CA ALA A 400 -18.24 -13.00 29.47
C ALA A 400 -17.65 -11.66 29.94
N ALA A 401 -17.79 -11.35 31.23
CA ALA A 401 -17.20 -10.15 31.84
C ALA A 401 -15.65 -10.18 31.84
N GLU A 402 -15.02 -11.34 31.99
CA GLU A 402 -13.57 -11.49 31.91
C GLU A 402 -13.04 -11.31 30.48
N ALA A 403 -13.78 -11.77 29.47
CA ALA A 403 -13.46 -11.50 28.06
C ALA A 403 -13.57 -10.01 27.70
N GLU A 404 -14.64 -9.33 28.13
CA GLU A 404 -14.78 -7.90 27.89
C GLU A 404 -13.82 -7.06 28.74
N LEU A 405 -13.49 -7.49 29.97
CA LEU A 405 -12.41 -6.88 30.77
C LEU A 405 -11.05 -7.01 30.09
N ALA A 406 -10.78 -8.09 29.35
CA ALA A 406 -9.57 -8.22 28.55
C ALA A 406 -9.57 -7.22 27.37
N ARG A 407 -10.69 -7.05 26.66
CA ARG A 407 -10.83 -6.03 25.59
C ARG A 407 -10.66 -4.61 26.13
N VAL A 408 -11.34 -4.30 27.24
CA VAL A 408 -11.27 -2.99 27.91
C VAL A 408 -9.87 -2.72 28.46
N LYS A 409 -9.15 -3.72 28.99
CA LYS A 409 -7.74 -3.55 29.38
C LYS A 409 -6.85 -3.17 28.20
N LEU A 410 -6.99 -3.86 27.08
CA LEU A 410 -6.23 -3.57 25.85
C LEU A 410 -6.52 -2.15 25.33
N GLN A 411 -7.79 -1.73 25.36
CA GLN A 411 -8.20 -0.35 25.04
C GLN A 411 -7.70 0.69 26.05
N LEU A 412 -7.66 0.36 27.35
CA LEU A 412 -7.22 1.29 28.41
C LEU A 412 -5.70 1.45 28.43
N GLU A 413 -4.95 0.37 28.16
CA GLU A 413 -3.51 0.38 27.96
C GLU A 413 -3.15 1.27 26.76
N GLU A 414 -3.86 1.11 25.63
CA GLU A 414 -3.72 1.98 24.47
C GLU A 414 -4.08 3.45 24.78
N ALA A 415 -5.19 3.69 25.49
CA ALA A 415 -5.62 5.03 25.89
C ALA A 415 -4.73 5.70 26.97
N SER A 416 -3.86 4.93 27.63
CA SER A 416 -2.89 5.43 28.63
C SER A 416 -1.59 5.96 28.03
N LYS A 417 -1.33 5.63 26.76
CA LYS A 417 -0.16 6.13 26.01
C LYS A 417 -0.35 7.59 25.61
N PRO A 418 0.74 8.33 25.28
CA PRO A 418 0.64 9.71 24.82
C PRO A 418 -0.27 9.82 23.59
N LYS A 419 -1.22 10.76 23.61
CA LYS A 419 -2.05 11.07 22.44
C LYS A 419 -1.24 11.82 21.38
N LEU A 420 -0.57 11.06 20.54
CA LEU A 420 -0.15 11.47 19.21
C LEU A 420 -1.41 11.85 18.37
N PRO A 421 -1.30 12.71 17.35
CA PRO A 421 -2.43 13.07 16.50
C PRO A 421 -2.96 11.83 15.77
N ASN A 422 -4.13 11.36 16.19
CA ASN A 422 -4.73 10.11 15.72
C ASN A 422 -5.62 10.34 14.50
N THR A 423 -5.51 9.45 13.51
CA THR A 423 -6.12 9.56 12.18
C THR A 423 -7.05 8.40 11.80
N VAL A 424 -6.98 7.24 12.47
CA VAL A 424 -7.80 6.07 12.11
C VAL A 424 -9.31 6.35 12.27
N THR A 425 -10.12 5.77 11.38
CA THR A 425 -11.55 6.06 11.23
C THR A 425 -12.47 4.97 11.78
N LEU A 426 -11.93 3.82 12.19
CA LEU A 426 -12.67 2.83 12.97
C LEU A 426 -13.21 3.44 14.28
N SER A 427 -14.42 3.04 14.68
CA SER A 427 -15.06 3.53 15.90
C SER A 427 -14.53 2.84 17.15
N ASN A 428 -14.12 1.57 17.02
CA ASN A 428 -13.48 0.78 18.07
C ASN A 428 -12.28 0.01 17.47
N PRO A 429 -11.17 0.68 17.10
CA PRO A 429 -10.02 0.04 16.49
C PRO A 429 -9.42 -1.02 17.43
N ILE A 430 -9.41 -2.28 16.98
CA ILE A 430 -8.67 -3.37 17.63
C ILE A 430 -7.32 -3.49 16.92
N PRO A 431 -6.17 -3.29 17.60
CA PRO A 431 -4.87 -3.41 16.97
C PRO A 431 -4.57 -4.85 16.53
N ILE A 432 -4.10 -5.00 15.30
CA ILE A 432 -3.44 -6.21 14.79
C ILE A 432 -1.94 -6.09 15.08
N VAL A 433 -1.36 -4.93 14.74
CA VAL A 433 0.06 -4.59 14.89
C VAL A 433 0.20 -3.07 14.93
N GLY A 434 1.26 -2.57 15.58
CA GLY A 434 1.45 -1.14 15.80
C GLY A 434 0.64 -0.60 16.98
N SER A 435 0.58 0.73 17.15
CA SER A 435 -0.14 1.38 18.24
C SER A 435 -0.30 2.89 17.97
N LEU A 436 -1.50 3.41 18.19
CA LEU A 436 -1.87 4.81 17.97
C LEU A 436 -1.18 5.73 19.00
N GLY A 437 -0.90 5.19 20.19
CA GLY A 437 -0.04 5.81 21.19
C GLY A 437 1.47 5.64 20.94
N GLY A 438 1.87 5.19 19.74
CA GLY A 438 3.25 4.90 19.36
C GLY A 438 3.52 3.40 19.21
N ALA A 439 3.95 2.94 18.03
CA ALA A 439 4.28 1.53 17.80
C ALA A 439 5.44 1.05 18.69
N SER A 440 5.31 -0.13 19.31
CA SER A 440 6.28 -0.66 20.28
C SER A 440 7.61 -1.08 19.66
N ASP A 441 7.61 -1.45 18.38
CA ASP A 441 8.80 -1.71 17.59
C ASP A 441 8.61 -1.31 16.14
N ASN A 442 9.66 -1.50 15.33
CA ASN A 442 9.54 -1.48 13.88
C ASN A 442 8.89 -2.78 13.38
N PHE A 443 8.00 -2.70 12.39
CA PHE A 443 7.43 -3.88 11.74
C PHE A 443 7.47 -3.75 10.23
N ASP A 444 7.89 -4.85 9.59
CA ASP A 444 8.31 -4.96 8.20
C ASP A 444 8.06 -6.40 7.75
N ASP A 445 7.66 -6.62 6.49
CA ASP A 445 7.58 -7.96 5.86
C ASP A 445 6.84 -9.06 6.68
N ILE A 446 5.85 -8.69 7.49
CA ILE A 446 5.07 -9.59 8.38
C ILE A 446 3.58 -9.56 8.02
N PHE A 447 2.91 -10.70 8.24
CA PHE A 447 1.46 -10.83 8.25
C PHE A 447 0.95 -11.42 9.57
N TYR A 448 -0.32 -11.17 9.88
CA TYR A 448 -0.99 -11.62 11.09
C TYR A 448 -2.32 -12.33 10.76
N PRO A 449 -2.62 -13.48 11.38
CA PRO A 449 -3.92 -14.13 11.25
C PRO A 449 -4.99 -13.37 12.07
N VAL A 450 -6.17 -13.19 11.50
CA VAL A 450 -7.37 -12.70 12.19
C VAL A 450 -8.52 -13.68 11.94
N VAL A 451 -9.21 -14.08 13.01
CA VAL A 451 -10.35 -14.99 12.93
C VAL A 451 -11.63 -14.18 12.99
N CYS A 452 -12.35 -14.14 11.86
CA CYS A 452 -13.60 -13.39 11.72
C CYS A 452 -14.78 -14.16 12.32
N SER A 453 -15.73 -13.45 12.94
CA SER A 453 -16.95 -14.07 13.51
C SER A 453 -17.97 -14.51 12.44
N PHE A 454 -17.70 -14.23 11.16
CA PHE A 454 -18.48 -14.63 10.00
C PHE A 454 -17.53 -14.99 8.82
N PRO A 455 -17.95 -15.82 7.87
CA PRO A 455 -17.14 -16.18 6.71
C PRO A 455 -17.05 -15.01 5.71
N VAL A 456 -15.85 -14.46 5.54
CA VAL A 456 -15.53 -13.54 4.44
C VAL A 456 -15.52 -14.33 3.13
N THR A 457 -16.16 -13.81 2.07
CA THR A 457 -16.29 -14.50 0.78
C THR A 457 -15.77 -13.65 -0.37
N ILE A 458 -14.80 -14.17 -1.14
CA ILE A 458 -14.26 -13.55 -2.36
C ILE A 458 -13.99 -14.61 -3.43
N TYR A 459 -14.23 -14.29 -4.71
CA TYR A 459 -14.11 -15.23 -5.84
C TYR A 459 -14.86 -16.57 -5.65
N GLY A 460 -15.98 -16.55 -4.93
CA GLY A 460 -16.80 -17.72 -4.61
C GLY A 460 -16.24 -18.61 -3.48
N HIS A 461 -15.11 -18.24 -2.88
CA HIS A 461 -14.51 -18.98 -1.76
C HIS A 461 -14.72 -18.24 -0.44
N SER A 462 -15.04 -18.99 0.62
CA SER A 462 -15.48 -18.46 1.91
C SER A 462 -14.58 -18.98 3.05
N SER A 463 -14.05 -18.09 3.88
CA SER A 463 -13.30 -18.46 5.08
C SER A 463 -13.50 -17.48 6.24
N THR A 464 -13.41 -17.98 7.47
CA THR A 464 -13.28 -17.17 8.69
C THR A 464 -11.84 -16.77 8.98
N ASN A 465 -10.85 -17.40 8.33
CA ASN A 465 -9.43 -17.20 8.60
C ASN A 465 -8.85 -16.27 7.55
N ILE A 466 -8.67 -15.00 7.92
CA ILE A 466 -8.01 -14.00 7.07
C ILE A 466 -6.58 -13.77 7.57
N PHE A 467 -5.71 -13.35 6.67
CA PHE A 467 -4.33 -12.99 6.97
C PHE A 467 -4.08 -11.58 6.45
N VAL A 468 -3.72 -10.67 7.35
CA VAL A 468 -3.53 -9.24 7.08
C VAL A 468 -2.04 -8.94 7.07
N SER A 469 -1.53 -8.36 5.98
CA SER A 469 -0.11 -8.09 5.76
C SER A 469 0.20 -6.60 5.89
N ILE A 470 1.41 -6.27 6.36
CA ILE A 470 1.88 -4.88 6.42
C ILE A 470 1.98 -4.28 5.02
N ASN A 471 2.40 -5.09 4.03
CA ASN A 471 2.54 -4.74 2.61
C ASN A 471 1.19 -4.56 1.86
N GLY A 472 0.14 -4.07 2.55
CA GLY A 472 -1.10 -3.59 1.94
C GLY A 472 -1.91 -4.65 1.20
N LEU A 473 -1.85 -5.91 1.65
CA LEU A 473 -2.61 -7.04 1.14
C LEU A 473 -3.32 -7.83 2.28
N LEU A 474 -4.40 -8.52 1.91
CA LEU A 474 -5.21 -9.35 2.80
C LEU A 474 -5.60 -10.64 2.05
N SER A 475 -5.35 -11.81 2.62
CA SER A 475 -5.59 -13.10 1.97
C SER A 475 -6.44 -14.05 2.82
N LEU A 476 -7.12 -15.02 2.20
CA LEU A 476 -7.84 -16.10 2.89
C LEU A 476 -6.96 -17.35 3.06
N ASP A 477 -7.10 -18.02 4.20
CA ASP A 477 -6.51 -19.33 4.58
C ASP A 477 -4.98 -19.45 4.64
N THR A 478 -4.23 -18.62 3.92
CA THR A 478 -2.76 -18.55 3.95
C THR A 478 -2.31 -17.11 3.82
N GLY A 479 -1.45 -16.64 4.71
CA GLY A 479 -0.86 -15.30 4.66
C GLY A 479 0.33 -15.16 3.71
N ASP A 480 0.62 -13.92 3.32
CA ASP A 480 1.77 -13.56 2.50
C ASP A 480 2.39 -12.22 2.94
N ARG A 481 3.67 -12.04 2.60
CA ARG A 481 4.48 -10.87 2.96
C ARG A 481 5.12 -10.17 1.76
N SER A 482 4.77 -10.50 0.52
CA SER A 482 5.44 -9.92 -0.66
C SER A 482 5.34 -8.39 -0.68
N TYR A 483 6.46 -7.68 -0.66
CA TYR A 483 6.56 -6.24 -0.89
C TYR A 483 6.68 -5.87 -2.38
N THR A 484 7.23 -6.79 -3.19
CA THR A 484 7.50 -6.58 -4.63
C THR A 484 6.21 -6.70 -5.46
N TYR A 485 5.50 -5.59 -5.56
CA TYR A 485 4.23 -5.45 -6.27
C TYR A 485 4.36 -5.55 -7.80
N LYS A 486 3.33 -6.10 -8.46
CA LYS A 486 3.31 -6.42 -9.90
C LYS A 486 1.89 -6.28 -10.49
N PRO A 487 1.75 -6.04 -11.80
CA PRO A 487 0.44 -5.97 -12.44
C PRO A 487 -0.29 -7.31 -12.30
N LEU A 488 -1.61 -7.26 -12.08
CA LEU A 488 -2.42 -8.45 -11.85
C LEU A 488 -2.83 -9.12 -13.18
N PRO A 489 -2.86 -10.46 -13.26
CA PRO A 489 -2.60 -11.41 -12.17
C PRO A 489 -1.10 -11.68 -11.93
N ALA A 490 -0.63 -11.39 -10.72
CA ALA A 490 0.75 -11.61 -10.28
C ALA A 490 0.97 -13.09 -9.86
N ARG A 491 0.88 -13.99 -10.85
CA ARG A 491 1.02 -15.45 -10.67
C ARG A 491 2.44 -15.89 -10.34
N ASP A 492 3.44 -15.09 -10.73
CA ASP A 492 4.87 -15.38 -10.60
C ASP A 492 5.45 -14.99 -9.22
N VAL A 493 4.67 -14.33 -8.36
CA VAL A 493 5.06 -13.96 -6.98
C VAL A 493 4.55 -14.98 -5.95
N SER A 494 3.81 -16.01 -6.37
CA SER A 494 3.20 -17.02 -5.48
C SER A 494 2.17 -16.48 -4.46
N LEU A 495 1.57 -15.31 -4.73
CA LEU A 495 0.48 -14.76 -3.91
C LEU A 495 -0.63 -15.80 -3.66
N PRO A 496 -1.22 -15.86 -2.45
CA PRO A 496 -2.32 -16.75 -2.13
C PRO A 496 -3.48 -16.65 -3.12
N ALA A 497 -4.16 -17.78 -3.34
CA ALA A 497 -5.16 -17.92 -4.39
C ALA A 497 -6.33 -16.92 -4.26
N TYR A 498 -6.63 -16.48 -3.04
CA TYR A 498 -7.69 -15.53 -2.72
C TYR A 498 -7.09 -14.34 -1.97
N THR A 499 -6.68 -13.31 -2.72
CA THR A 499 -5.96 -12.14 -2.17
C THR A 499 -6.62 -10.83 -2.60
N LEU A 500 -6.79 -9.93 -1.64
CA LEU A 500 -7.21 -8.55 -1.78
C LEU A 500 -5.99 -7.65 -1.67
N LEU A 501 -5.89 -6.64 -2.53
CA LEU A 501 -4.74 -5.75 -2.64
C LEU A 501 -5.24 -4.30 -2.61
N PRO A 502 -5.67 -3.79 -1.43
CA PRO A 502 -6.09 -2.40 -1.28
C PRO A 502 -4.99 -1.40 -1.61
N PHE A 503 -3.72 -1.71 -1.30
CA PHE A 503 -2.58 -0.85 -1.58
C PHE A 503 -1.27 -1.67 -1.57
N TRP A 504 -1.14 -2.65 -2.47
CA TRP A 504 0.00 -3.57 -2.45
C TRP A 504 1.28 -2.85 -2.88
N CYS A 505 2.17 -2.61 -1.91
CA CYS A 505 3.55 -2.18 -2.09
C CYS A 505 4.38 -2.41 -0.81
N ASP A 506 5.62 -1.93 -0.84
CA ASP A 506 6.63 -2.01 0.22
C ASP A 506 6.31 -1.01 1.36
N LEU A 507 5.76 -1.51 2.47
CA LEU A 507 5.17 -0.72 3.56
C LEU A 507 5.70 -1.13 4.93
N TYR A 508 5.70 -0.18 5.86
CA TYR A 508 6.42 -0.28 7.14
C TYR A 508 5.68 0.44 8.26
N ILE A 509 5.84 -0.06 9.49
CA ILE A 509 5.35 0.59 10.73
C ILE A 509 6.58 1.02 11.53
N TYR A 510 6.76 2.33 11.72
CA TYR A 510 7.91 2.90 12.41
C TYR A 510 7.71 2.97 13.93
N LYS A 511 8.70 2.47 14.69
CA LYS A 511 8.74 2.51 16.16
C LYS A 511 8.50 3.93 16.70
N GLY A 512 7.61 4.05 17.67
CA GLY A 512 7.26 5.33 18.33
C GLY A 512 6.34 6.25 17.52
N THR A 513 6.02 5.93 16.27
CA THR A 513 5.03 6.67 15.45
C THR A 513 3.61 6.12 15.69
N PRO A 514 2.52 6.87 15.43
CA PRO A 514 1.14 6.43 15.70
C PRO A 514 0.62 5.44 14.64
N GLN A 515 1.50 4.59 14.10
CA GLN A 515 1.25 3.70 12.97
C GLN A 515 0.82 2.30 13.42
N GLY A 516 0.06 1.62 12.56
CA GLY A 516 -0.39 0.26 12.76
C GLY A 516 -1.42 -0.21 11.73
N ILE A 517 -1.92 -1.42 11.97
CA ILE A 517 -3.07 -1.99 11.26
C ILE A 517 -4.11 -2.39 12.30
N TYR A 518 -5.35 -2.02 12.04
CA TYR A 518 -6.46 -2.16 12.97
C TYR A 518 -7.64 -2.85 12.29
N TYR A 519 -8.50 -3.49 13.07
CA TYR A 519 -9.77 -4.01 12.56
C TYR A 519 -10.93 -3.73 13.52
N GLU A 520 -12.13 -3.72 12.97
CA GLU A 520 -13.38 -3.68 13.72
C GLU A 520 -14.40 -4.59 13.02
N ILE A 521 -15.19 -5.33 13.80
CA ILE A 521 -16.38 -6.01 13.29
C ILE A 521 -17.60 -5.29 13.84
N THR A 522 -18.38 -4.69 12.96
CA THR A 522 -19.58 -3.91 13.28
C THR A 522 -20.85 -4.64 12.83
N GLY A 523 -22.01 -4.19 13.29
CA GLY A 523 -23.31 -4.80 12.99
C GLY A 523 -23.61 -6.05 13.84
N GLN A 524 -24.60 -6.83 13.40
CA GLN A 524 -25.06 -8.07 14.03
C GLN A 524 -25.46 -9.08 12.96
N ALA A 525 -25.35 -10.38 13.23
CA ALA A 525 -25.65 -11.41 12.24
C ALA A 525 -27.12 -11.34 11.76
N PRO A 526 -27.42 -11.50 10.46
CA PRO A 526 -26.54 -11.86 9.34
C PRO A 526 -26.05 -10.62 8.53
N SER A 527 -25.88 -9.47 9.17
CA SER A 527 -25.50 -8.20 8.54
C SER A 527 -24.34 -7.54 9.29
N ARG A 528 -23.25 -8.30 9.49
CA ARG A 528 -21.99 -7.78 10.00
C ARG A 528 -21.11 -7.21 8.89
N SER A 529 -20.26 -6.26 9.27
CA SER A 529 -19.22 -5.69 8.42
C SER A 529 -17.87 -5.80 9.11
N LEU A 530 -16.91 -6.44 8.45
CA LEU A 530 -15.50 -6.38 8.80
C LEU A 530 -14.90 -5.15 8.13
N CYS A 531 -14.28 -4.28 8.92
CA CYS A 531 -13.41 -3.22 8.44
C CYS A 531 -11.96 -3.54 8.88
N VAL A 532 -11.00 -3.40 7.96
CA VAL A 532 -9.55 -3.49 8.26
C VAL A 532 -8.90 -2.21 7.73
N GLU A 533 -8.19 -1.47 8.58
CA GLU A 533 -7.64 -0.15 8.30
C GLU A 533 -6.12 -0.13 8.56
N TRP A 534 -5.37 0.38 7.58
CA TRP A 534 -3.93 0.58 7.66
C TRP A 534 -3.65 2.08 7.87
N TYR A 535 -2.80 2.40 8.83
CA TYR A 535 -2.14 3.71 8.95
C TYR A 535 -0.63 3.48 9.07
N VAL A 536 0.07 3.53 7.94
CA VAL A 536 1.46 3.03 7.78
C VAL A 536 2.29 3.97 6.91
N SER A 537 3.60 3.73 6.78
CA SER A 537 4.50 4.45 5.87
C SER A 537 5.08 3.55 4.78
N ARG A 538 5.79 4.14 3.81
CA ARG A 538 6.70 3.39 2.92
C ARG A 538 7.89 2.83 3.71
N TYR A 539 8.38 1.66 3.33
CA TYR A 539 9.75 1.25 3.70
C TYR A 539 10.78 2.31 3.28
N GLY A 540 11.62 2.74 4.23
CA GLY A 540 12.67 3.73 3.99
C GLY A 540 12.23 5.21 4.02
N ASP A 541 10.94 5.51 4.09
CA ASP A 541 10.42 6.89 4.23
C ASP A 541 9.26 6.98 5.23
N SER A 542 9.60 7.28 6.49
CA SER A 542 8.65 7.51 7.59
C SER A 542 7.84 8.80 7.47
N THR A 543 8.01 9.58 6.39
CA THR A 543 7.19 10.74 6.07
C THR A 543 6.19 10.47 4.94
N GLN A 544 6.35 9.36 4.21
CA GLN A 544 5.43 8.94 3.15
C GLN A 544 4.30 8.08 3.74
N TYR A 545 3.29 8.75 4.31
CA TYR A 545 2.14 8.12 4.96
C TYR A 545 1.08 7.57 3.98
N TYR A 546 0.42 6.50 4.45
CA TYR A 546 -0.68 5.80 3.80
C TYR A 546 -1.80 5.48 4.79
N HIS A 547 -3.01 5.93 4.46
CA HIS A 547 -4.21 5.76 5.26
C HIS A 547 -5.36 5.27 4.38
N PHE A 548 -5.68 3.99 4.50
CA PHE A 548 -6.69 3.31 3.68
C PHE A 548 -7.35 2.16 4.45
N LEU A 549 -8.57 1.80 4.04
CA LEU A 549 -9.28 0.66 4.62
C LEU A 549 -9.97 -0.24 3.60
N VAL A 550 -10.23 -1.47 4.02
CA VAL A 550 -11.01 -2.52 3.36
C VAL A 550 -12.31 -2.72 4.14
N ILE A 551 -13.45 -2.81 3.46
CA ILE A 551 -14.74 -3.22 4.01
C ILE A 551 -15.22 -4.49 3.30
N LEU A 552 -15.64 -5.47 4.10
CA LEU A 552 -16.20 -6.75 3.68
C LEU A 552 -17.48 -7.03 4.48
N GLU A 553 -18.60 -7.25 3.80
CA GLU A 553 -19.94 -7.35 4.41
C GLU A 553 -20.51 -8.78 4.31
N GLU A 554 -20.99 -9.31 5.43
CA GLU A 554 -21.65 -10.62 5.54
C GLU A 554 -22.84 -10.75 4.57
N ALA A 555 -23.59 -9.65 4.41
CA ALA A 555 -24.75 -9.58 3.52
C ALA A 555 -24.40 -9.30 2.04
N ARG A 556 -23.12 -9.07 1.69
CA ARG A 556 -22.67 -8.78 0.31
C ARG A 556 -21.44 -9.62 -0.08
N PRO A 557 -21.55 -10.96 -0.11
CA PRO A 557 -20.44 -11.85 -0.48
C PRO A 557 -19.90 -11.53 -1.89
N ASN A 558 -18.59 -11.70 -2.06
CA ASN A 558 -17.78 -11.33 -3.23
C ASN A 558 -17.56 -9.84 -3.48
N ILE A 559 -18.31 -8.95 -2.81
CA ILE A 559 -18.13 -7.51 -2.92
C ILE A 559 -17.16 -7.03 -1.85
N VAL A 560 -16.11 -6.33 -2.28
CA VAL A 560 -15.14 -5.65 -1.41
C VAL A 560 -15.11 -4.16 -1.72
N THR A 561 -15.02 -3.33 -0.68
CA THR A 561 -14.86 -1.87 -0.82
C THR A 561 -13.51 -1.44 -0.27
N TYR A 562 -12.76 -0.66 -1.04
CA TYR A 562 -11.58 0.06 -0.59
C TYR A 562 -11.90 1.55 -0.44
N LYS A 563 -11.35 2.21 0.58
CA LYS A 563 -11.41 3.67 0.78
C LYS A 563 -10.02 4.22 1.03
N TYR A 564 -9.72 5.37 0.43
CA TYR A 564 -8.48 6.11 0.61
C TYR A 564 -8.77 7.44 1.29
N PHE A 565 -8.14 7.66 2.45
CA PHE A 565 -8.21 8.92 3.18
C PHE A 565 -6.99 9.78 2.85
N GLU A 566 -5.80 9.18 2.91
CA GLU A 566 -4.55 9.80 2.48
C GLU A 566 -3.60 8.76 1.87
N ALA A 567 -2.89 9.14 0.81
CA ALA A 567 -1.77 8.39 0.24
C ALA A 567 -0.88 9.39 -0.50
N LEU A 568 0.30 9.69 0.01
CA LEU A 568 1.05 10.87 -0.46
C LEU A 568 1.55 10.73 -1.92
N ASP A 569 1.90 9.52 -2.37
CA ASP A 569 2.17 9.22 -3.79
C ASP A 569 0.90 8.91 -4.62
N LYS A 570 -0.29 8.89 -3.99
CA LYS A 570 -1.59 8.49 -4.57
C LYS A 570 -1.58 7.10 -5.23
N GLY A 571 -0.68 6.21 -4.83
CA GLY A 571 -0.51 4.89 -5.45
C GLY A 571 0.31 4.89 -6.75
N ALA A 572 1.12 5.93 -6.98
CA ALA A 572 2.06 5.99 -8.10
C ALA A 572 3.08 4.83 -8.13
N GLN A 573 3.36 4.21 -6.99
CA GLN A 573 4.23 3.02 -6.85
C GLN A 573 3.54 1.94 -6.01
N CYS A 574 2.44 1.39 -6.52
CA CYS A 574 1.72 0.26 -5.91
C CYS A 574 0.87 -0.50 -6.95
N THR A 575 0.25 -1.60 -6.49
CA THR A 575 -0.83 -2.30 -7.20
C THR A 575 -2.12 -2.26 -6.39
N ILE A 576 -3.25 -1.96 -7.02
CA ILE A 576 -4.57 -1.93 -6.37
C ILE A 576 -5.54 -2.80 -7.14
N GLY A 577 -6.13 -3.78 -6.46
CA GLY A 577 -7.01 -4.76 -7.07
C GLY A 577 -7.34 -5.97 -6.19
N ALA A 578 -7.83 -7.04 -6.81
CA ALA A 578 -8.10 -8.32 -6.17
C ALA A 578 -7.68 -9.47 -7.10
N GLN A 579 -7.25 -10.60 -6.55
CA GLN A 579 -6.84 -11.80 -7.28
C GLN A 579 -7.51 -13.06 -6.72
N GLY A 580 -8.11 -13.84 -7.63
CA GLY A 580 -8.65 -15.18 -7.38
C GLY A 580 -7.80 -16.25 -8.06
N PRO A 581 -8.12 -17.55 -7.94
CA PRO A 581 -7.37 -18.62 -8.61
C PRO A 581 -7.46 -18.52 -10.14
N ASN A 582 -8.64 -18.17 -10.66
CA ASN A 582 -8.97 -18.19 -12.09
C ASN A 582 -9.16 -16.78 -12.72
N GLY A 583 -8.96 -15.70 -11.95
CA GLY A 583 -9.16 -14.34 -12.43
C GLY A 583 -8.46 -13.29 -11.57
N ALA A 584 -8.48 -12.04 -12.03
CA ALA A 584 -8.04 -10.87 -11.30
C ALA A 584 -8.84 -9.62 -11.72
N GLN A 585 -8.90 -8.63 -10.85
CA GLN A 585 -9.39 -7.28 -11.14
C GLN A 585 -8.32 -6.28 -10.71
N GLN A 586 -7.87 -5.42 -11.63
CA GLN A 586 -6.90 -4.35 -11.34
C GLN A 586 -7.54 -2.98 -11.57
N TRP A 587 -7.53 -2.13 -10.55
CA TRP A 587 -7.95 -0.73 -10.67
C TRP A 587 -6.76 0.22 -10.89
N SER A 588 -5.62 -0.06 -10.25
CA SER A 588 -4.37 0.69 -10.43
C SER A 588 -3.16 -0.25 -10.46
N TYR A 589 -2.16 0.15 -11.25
CA TYR A 589 -0.79 -0.33 -11.18
C TYR A 589 0.10 0.82 -11.65
N ASN A 590 1.00 1.30 -10.79
CA ASN A 590 1.85 2.47 -11.03
C ASN A 590 1.09 3.71 -11.56
N GLN A 591 -0.04 4.06 -10.95
CA GLN A 591 -0.86 5.21 -11.33
C GLN A 591 -1.35 5.97 -10.09
N ALA A 592 -1.10 7.27 -10.06
CA ALA A 592 -1.50 8.22 -9.03
C ALA A 592 -3.03 8.45 -9.00
N LYS A 593 -3.78 7.44 -8.54
CA LYS A 593 -5.25 7.37 -8.55
C LYS A 593 -5.89 7.36 -7.16
N ALA A 594 -5.20 6.85 -6.15
CA ALA A 594 -5.67 6.74 -4.76
C ALA A 594 -5.64 8.13 -4.08
N LEU A 595 -6.47 9.03 -4.57
CA LEU A 595 -6.65 10.37 -4.02
C LEU A 595 -7.50 10.30 -2.73
N PRO A 596 -7.31 11.24 -1.79
CA PRO A 596 -8.22 11.46 -0.67
C PRO A 596 -9.70 11.48 -1.09
N GLY A 597 -10.54 10.68 -0.44
CA GLY A 597 -11.97 10.61 -0.69
C GLY A 597 -12.36 9.69 -1.86
N ILE A 598 -11.43 8.91 -2.43
CA ILE A 598 -11.76 7.89 -3.44
C ILE A 598 -12.19 6.59 -2.77
N GLN A 599 -13.31 6.05 -3.25
CA GLN A 599 -13.79 4.71 -2.94
C GLN A 599 -13.72 3.84 -4.21
N VAL A 600 -13.27 2.60 -4.06
CA VAL A 600 -13.25 1.59 -5.13
C VAL A 600 -14.06 0.40 -4.65
N VAL A 601 -15.01 -0.09 -5.45
CA VAL A 601 -15.77 -1.29 -5.16
C VAL A 601 -15.47 -2.33 -6.22
N ILE A 602 -14.97 -3.49 -5.80
CA ILE A 602 -14.68 -4.64 -6.66
C ILE A 602 -15.69 -5.73 -6.32
N ASP A 603 -16.41 -6.21 -7.33
CA ASP A 603 -17.22 -7.43 -7.23
C ASP A 603 -16.43 -8.57 -7.86
N THR A 604 -15.87 -9.43 -7.01
CA THR A 604 -15.07 -10.60 -7.42
C THR A 604 -15.90 -11.76 -7.99
N GLY A 605 -17.23 -11.66 -7.95
CA GLY A 605 -18.18 -12.59 -8.55
C GLY A 605 -18.55 -12.23 -9.99
N SER A 606 -18.86 -10.95 -10.26
CA SER A 606 -19.06 -10.45 -11.65
C SER A 606 -17.76 -10.05 -12.36
N GLY A 607 -16.67 -9.87 -11.61
CA GLY A 607 -15.40 -9.34 -12.12
C GLY A 607 -15.41 -7.83 -12.38
N SER A 608 -16.43 -7.11 -11.90
CA SER A 608 -16.57 -5.67 -12.13
C SER A 608 -15.78 -4.83 -11.12
N VAL A 609 -15.30 -3.67 -11.59
CA VAL A 609 -14.59 -2.65 -10.80
C VAL A 609 -15.29 -1.32 -11.01
N THR A 610 -15.69 -0.67 -9.92
CA THR A 610 -16.34 0.64 -9.95
C THR A 610 -15.62 1.61 -9.00
N GLN A 611 -15.69 2.91 -9.32
CA GLN A 611 -15.04 3.96 -8.57
C GLN A 611 -16.07 5.05 -8.26
N SER A 612 -16.07 5.54 -7.03
CA SER A 612 -16.89 6.66 -6.57
C SER A 612 -16.08 7.56 -5.63
N THR A 613 -16.68 8.66 -5.19
CA THR A 613 -16.14 9.51 -4.12
C THR A 613 -16.93 9.31 -2.83
N PHE A 614 -16.32 9.66 -1.70
CA PHE A 614 -16.96 9.80 -0.39
C PHE A 614 -16.39 11.03 0.33
N PRO A 615 -17.15 11.69 1.23
CA PRO A 615 -16.63 12.80 2.00
C PRO A 615 -15.67 12.32 3.10
N ILE A 616 -14.47 12.90 3.15
CA ILE A 616 -13.63 12.85 4.35
C ILE A 616 -14.21 13.81 5.38
N SER A 617 -14.23 13.40 6.64
CA SER A 617 -14.46 14.29 7.79
C SER A 617 -13.10 14.56 8.44
N ASN A 618 -12.77 15.85 8.62
CA ASN A 618 -11.57 16.30 9.32
C ASN A 618 -11.82 16.40 10.84
#